data_AF-A0A3N5FDP2-F1
#
_entry.id   AF-A0A3N5FDP2-F1
#
_cell.length_a   1.000
_cell.length_b   1.000
_cell.length_c   1.000
_cell.angle_alpha   90.00
_cell.angle_beta   90.00
_cell.angle_gamma   90.00
#
_symmetry.space_group_name_H-M   'P 1'
#
loop_
_entity.id
_entity.type
_entity.pdbx_description
1 polymer ?
#
loop_
_entity_poly.entity_id
_entity_poly.type
_entity_poly.pdbx_seq_one_letter_code
_entity_poly.pdbx_strand_id
1 'polypeptide(L)'
;MTDRSARLLERALLFTFVIHAVAMGTMAFLLLPAMPGGGTADDAVRIRRIADHPWLFRLGWLPWQLTALSDVLIGIGLLRTSWIPKIPAAVTMMLTLAAVVPDQAGQVLWVTRGIELAQSADVAGYLAFETRIFEWIAVWAGVLYTVAALGWTWCFAAAGTWSRLLTGISLVLWPLFLYANGGPKLPAAIRPSPEIVAGGNAVAFLMLQLWFALVTEKILRRSRPDAAHGRQAPWRHPGRVLGRVVDLVANSRFVRAFAELPPPLAMVSDITDVVYVNYVVDASRLELLVPPGLELQKVGDGGRLAVFTFLTFRHGRFGPRLLGPLRRLLPSPIHTNWRIHVRDPRSGKHGIYFLTNAIDRTPHALGARLMSEGMPMHVAAKAEIRTVDGRILVKVDPGAGTAPDVDAELRACPAPATGPWSSAFGSWKEMLGYVVPQDRGFSTQPWHGRVTRQEIRLDIPVEACEPLEGTVTSRAAAAIVGNAEPFCFRVASVRFRFDSEEYDPLR
;
A
#
# COMPACT_ATOMS: atom_id res chain seq x y z
N MET A 1 2.69 6.78 20.08
CA MET A 1 2.05 7.92 19.39
C MET A 1 2.66 8.03 18.01
N THR A 2 1.84 8.08 16.96
CA THR A 2 2.34 8.22 15.59
C THR A 2 2.93 9.60 15.40
N ASP A 3 4.22 9.68 15.05
CA ASP A 3 4.90 10.94 14.82
C ASP A 3 4.29 11.65 13.61
N ARG A 4 3.46 12.68 13.86
CA ARG A 4 2.80 13.46 12.81
C ARG A 4 3.83 14.09 11.86
N SER A 5 5.04 14.36 12.33
CA SER A 5 6.10 14.95 11.50
C SER A 5 6.63 13.99 10.44
N ALA A 6 6.65 12.69 10.72
CA ALA A 6 7.05 11.66 9.74
C ALA A 6 6.08 11.56 8.55
N ARG A 7 4.79 11.93 8.72
CA ARG A 7 3.80 11.92 7.63
C ARG A 7 4.15 12.87 6.50
N LEU A 8 4.75 14.02 6.82
CA LEU A 8 5.18 14.97 5.79
C LEU A 8 6.28 14.35 4.93
N LEU A 9 7.26 13.69 5.55
CA LEU A 9 8.34 13.00 4.85
C LEU A 9 7.84 11.85 3.98
N GLU A 10 6.90 11.02 4.48
CA GLU A 10 6.26 9.97 3.68
C GLU A 10 5.59 10.54 2.42
N ARG A 11 4.78 11.58 2.58
CA ARG A 11 4.07 12.22 1.47
C ARG A 11 5.02 12.90 0.50
N ALA A 12 6.06 13.57 1.01
CA ALA A 12 7.08 14.21 0.19
C ALA A 12 7.75 13.17 -0.70
N LEU A 13 8.19 12.03 -0.16
CA LEU A 13 8.85 10.98 -0.95
C LEU A 13 7.92 10.31 -1.97
N LEU A 14 6.66 10.04 -1.60
CA LEU A 14 5.67 9.51 -2.55
C LEU A 14 5.42 10.50 -3.69
N PHE A 15 5.30 11.80 -3.37
CA PHE A 15 5.16 12.87 -4.35
C PHE A 15 6.41 12.97 -5.25
N THR A 16 7.61 12.98 -4.65
CA THR A 16 8.89 13.01 -5.35
C THR A 16 9.02 11.84 -6.33
N PHE A 17 8.67 10.62 -5.93
CA PHE A 17 8.69 9.46 -6.82
C PHE A 17 7.77 9.66 -8.04
N VAL A 18 6.55 10.12 -7.83
CA VAL A 18 5.60 10.35 -8.94
C VAL A 18 6.09 11.46 -9.85
N ILE A 19 6.49 12.60 -9.29
CA ILE A 19 6.82 13.77 -10.10
C ILE A 19 8.11 13.59 -10.89
N HIS A 20 9.09 12.86 -10.35
CA HIS A 20 10.28 12.47 -11.11
C HIS A 20 9.94 11.51 -12.25
N ALA A 21 9.02 10.55 -12.05
CA ALA A 21 8.55 9.68 -13.15
C ALA A 21 7.92 10.51 -14.28
N VAL A 22 7.08 11.50 -13.91
CA VAL A 22 6.45 12.40 -14.88
C VAL A 22 7.51 13.26 -15.58
N ALA A 23 8.48 13.81 -14.86
CA ALA A 23 9.57 14.61 -15.42
C ALA A 23 10.46 13.83 -16.39
N MET A 24 10.77 12.57 -16.07
CA MET A 24 11.47 11.67 -16.99
C MET A 24 10.65 11.39 -18.25
N GLY A 25 9.33 11.17 -18.09
CA GLY A 25 8.42 11.01 -19.22
C GLY A 25 8.37 12.25 -20.11
N THR A 26 8.20 13.45 -19.53
CA THR A 26 8.18 14.69 -20.31
C THR A 26 9.53 15.01 -20.93
N MET A 27 10.64 14.67 -20.26
CA MET A 27 11.96 14.75 -20.87
C MET A 27 12.03 13.87 -22.11
N ALA A 28 11.70 12.58 -22.00
CA ALA A 28 11.79 11.65 -23.13
C ALA A 28 10.90 12.03 -24.32
N PHE A 29 9.66 12.45 -24.06
CA PHE A 29 8.67 12.66 -25.12
C PHE A 29 8.57 14.10 -25.63
N LEU A 30 8.86 15.11 -24.80
CA LEU A 30 8.63 16.52 -25.12
C LEU A 30 9.94 17.29 -25.27
N LEU A 31 10.86 17.16 -24.31
CA LEU A 31 12.07 17.99 -24.27
C LEU A 31 13.22 17.38 -25.07
N LEU A 32 13.41 16.06 -25.08
CA LEU A 32 14.59 15.41 -25.65
C LEU A 32 14.90 15.90 -27.08
N PRO A 33 13.93 16.03 -28.01
CA PRO A 33 14.23 16.54 -29.35
C PRO A 33 14.63 18.03 -29.40
N ALA A 34 14.41 18.78 -28.31
CA ALA A 34 14.74 20.19 -28.13
C ALA A 34 16.04 20.40 -27.31
N MET A 35 16.59 19.36 -26.68
CA MET A 35 17.76 19.44 -25.81
C MET A 35 19.08 19.13 -26.55
N PRO A 36 20.20 19.77 -26.18
CA PRO A 36 21.52 19.40 -26.68
C PRO A 36 21.84 17.94 -26.35
N GLY A 37 22.29 17.17 -27.34
CA GLY A 37 22.56 15.73 -27.20
C GLY A 37 21.31 14.82 -27.20
N GLY A 38 20.10 15.36 -27.38
CA GLY A 38 18.84 14.61 -27.35
C GLY A 38 18.46 13.90 -28.65
N GLY A 39 19.44 13.53 -29.49
CA GLY A 39 19.24 12.75 -30.71
C GLY A 39 18.92 13.53 -31.98
N THR A 40 18.67 14.84 -31.90
CA THR A 40 18.64 15.72 -33.08
C THR A 40 20.02 16.34 -33.27
N ALA A 41 20.74 15.94 -34.32
CA ALA A 41 22.12 16.39 -34.55
C ALA A 41 22.23 17.85 -35.04
N ASP A 42 21.17 18.40 -35.63
CA ASP A 42 21.14 19.76 -36.17
C ASP A 42 20.53 20.75 -35.16
N ASP A 43 21.35 21.66 -34.65
CA ASP A 43 20.93 22.73 -33.75
C ASP A 43 19.84 23.63 -34.35
N ALA A 44 19.86 23.89 -35.66
CA ALA A 44 18.85 24.72 -36.30
C ALA A 44 17.47 24.06 -36.26
N VAL A 45 17.41 22.73 -36.45
CA VAL A 45 16.15 21.96 -36.36
C VAL A 45 15.62 21.99 -34.93
N ARG A 46 16.51 21.82 -33.95
CA ARG A 46 16.18 21.84 -32.53
C ARG A 46 15.62 23.20 -32.07
N ILE A 47 16.29 24.28 -32.45
CA ILE A 47 15.88 25.66 -32.14
C ILE A 47 14.54 25.98 -32.82
N ARG A 48 14.38 25.61 -34.10
CA ARG A 48 13.12 25.79 -34.83
C ARG A 48 11.96 25.07 -34.13
N ARG A 49 12.17 23.86 -33.63
CA ARG A 49 11.14 23.14 -32.87
C ARG A 49 10.68 23.91 -31.62
N ILE A 50 11.60 24.56 -30.90
CA ILE A 50 11.28 25.39 -29.74
C ILE A 50 10.47 26.62 -30.17
N ALA A 51 10.87 27.25 -31.28
CA ALA A 51 10.19 28.41 -31.84
C ALA A 51 8.75 28.11 -32.29
N ASP A 52 8.56 26.96 -32.96
CA ASP A 52 7.28 26.50 -33.50
C ASP A 52 6.34 25.94 -32.43
N HIS A 53 6.90 25.39 -31.34
CA HIS A 53 6.13 24.73 -30.28
C HIS A 53 6.51 25.18 -28.86
N PRO A 54 6.44 26.48 -28.54
CA PRO A 54 6.88 27.02 -27.27
C PRO A 54 6.10 26.48 -26.07
N TRP A 55 4.83 26.13 -26.27
CA TRP A 55 3.98 25.57 -25.23
C TRP A 55 4.37 24.13 -24.87
N LEU A 56 4.82 23.32 -25.84
CA LEU A 56 5.32 21.96 -25.57
C LEU A 56 6.61 22.01 -24.77
N PHE A 57 7.50 22.96 -25.08
CA PHE A 57 8.73 23.17 -24.33
C PHE A 57 8.45 23.56 -22.88
N ARG A 58 7.53 24.51 -22.64
CA ARG A 58 7.08 24.89 -21.29
C ARG A 58 6.44 23.72 -20.54
N LEU A 59 5.53 23.00 -21.19
CA LEU A 59 4.86 21.83 -20.61
C LEU A 59 5.88 20.74 -20.24
N GLY A 60 6.93 20.57 -21.05
CA GLY A 60 8.00 19.62 -20.79
C GLY A 60 8.80 19.94 -19.52
N TRP A 61 9.07 21.21 -19.26
CA TRP A 61 9.82 21.70 -18.10
C TRP A 61 9.01 21.79 -16.80
N LEU A 62 7.68 21.94 -16.87
CA LEU A 62 6.85 22.10 -15.67
C LEU A 62 7.05 20.98 -14.62
N PRO A 63 7.10 19.68 -14.97
CA PRO A 63 7.41 18.64 -13.98
C PRO A 63 8.80 18.77 -13.34
N TRP A 64 9.81 19.28 -14.05
CA TRP A 64 11.15 19.53 -13.52
C TRP A 64 11.19 20.70 -12.52
N GLN A 65 10.28 21.66 -12.65
CA GLN A 65 10.07 22.69 -11.62
C GLN A 65 9.44 22.09 -10.37
N LEU A 66 8.51 21.14 -10.56
CA LEU A 66 7.87 20.43 -9.46
C LEU A 66 8.80 19.42 -8.78
N THR A 67 9.81 18.86 -9.45
CA THR A 67 10.85 18.05 -8.80
C THR A 67 11.67 18.88 -7.82
N ALA A 68 12.07 20.10 -8.19
CA ALA A 68 12.76 21.04 -7.29
C ALA A 68 11.94 21.36 -6.03
N LEU A 69 10.63 21.63 -6.21
CA LEU A 69 9.72 21.78 -5.08
C LEU A 69 9.66 20.50 -4.21
N SER A 70 9.60 19.34 -4.85
CA SER A 70 9.53 18.06 -4.14
C SER A 70 10.78 17.80 -3.28
N ASP A 71 11.96 18.20 -3.75
CA ASP A 71 13.22 18.06 -3.02
C ASP A 71 13.26 18.98 -1.80
N VAL A 72 12.75 20.19 -1.93
CA VAL A 72 12.54 21.11 -0.79
C VAL A 72 11.57 20.51 0.22
N LEU A 73 10.47 19.89 -0.23
CA LEU A 73 9.52 19.21 0.66
C LEU A 73 10.18 18.02 1.38
N ILE A 74 11.07 17.27 0.74
CA ILE A 74 11.88 16.23 1.40
C ILE A 74 12.76 16.87 2.47
N GLY A 75 13.48 17.95 2.16
CA GLY A 75 14.33 18.67 3.13
C GLY A 75 13.55 19.14 4.37
N ILE A 76 12.36 19.72 4.17
CA ILE A 76 11.45 20.10 5.27
C ILE A 76 10.99 18.84 6.03
N GLY A 77 10.62 17.77 5.32
CA GLY A 77 10.23 16.49 5.91
C GLY A 77 11.32 15.92 6.82
N LEU A 78 12.57 15.91 6.37
CA LEU A 78 13.74 15.47 7.13
C LEU A 78 13.93 16.32 8.40
N LEU A 79 13.89 17.64 8.26
CA LEU A 79 14.04 18.57 9.39
C LEU A 79 12.93 18.40 10.44
N ARG A 80 11.68 18.18 10.02
CA ARG A 80 10.55 18.03 10.93
C ARG A 80 10.52 16.68 11.61
N THR A 81 10.95 15.62 10.93
CA THR A 81 10.88 14.24 11.43
C THR A 81 11.73 14.04 12.68
N SER A 82 11.11 13.65 13.80
CA SER A 82 11.77 13.65 15.12
C SER A 82 12.98 12.72 15.23
N TRP A 83 12.94 11.59 14.52
CA TRP A 83 13.97 10.55 14.56
C TRP A 83 15.06 10.71 13.49
N ILE A 84 14.95 11.71 12.62
CA ILE A 84 16.02 12.07 11.68
C ILE A 84 17.02 12.98 12.40
N PRO A 85 18.34 12.71 12.32
CA PRO A 85 19.35 13.58 12.90
C PRO A 85 19.32 14.99 12.27
N LYS A 86 19.32 16.02 13.12
CA LYS A 86 19.02 17.40 12.68
C LYS A 86 20.14 18.07 11.91
N ILE A 87 21.40 17.81 12.28
CA ILE A 87 22.57 18.38 11.59
C ILE A 87 22.60 17.97 10.11
N PRO A 88 22.60 16.67 9.75
CA PRO A 88 22.61 16.29 8.35
C PRO A 88 21.35 16.74 7.61
N ALA A 89 20.18 16.77 8.25
CA ALA A 89 18.96 17.30 7.64
C ALA A 89 19.08 18.80 7.32
N ALA A 90 19.65 19.61 8.21
CA ALA A 90 19.87 21.04 8.00
C ALA A 90 20.87 21.30 6.88
N VAL A 91 22.00 20.59 6.88
CA VAL A 91 23.00 20.67 5.80
C VAL A 91 22.37 20.30 4.46
N THR A 92 21.60 19.21 4.43
CA THR A 92 20.90 18.76 3.22
C THR A 92 19.91 19.79 2.71
N MET A 93 19.11 20.40 3.60
CA MET A 93 18.16 21.45 3.23
C MET A 93 18.88 22.68 2.65
N MET A 94 19.96 23.13 3.28
CA MET A 94 20.74 24.27 2.77
C MET A 94 21.31 24.00 1.37
N LEU A 95 21.87 22.81 1.14
CA LEU A 95 22.37 22.41 -0.17
C LEU A 95 21.26 22.29 -1.21
N THR A 96 20.09 21.76 -0.81
CA THR A 96 18.91 21.68 -1.69
C THR A 96 18.49 23.09 -2.12
N LEU A 97 18.37 24.03 -1.18
CA LEU A 97 18.03 25.42 -1.49
C LEU A 97 19.08 26.07 -2.40
N ALA A 98 20.36 25.81 -2.16
CA ALA A 98 21.44 26.31 -3.02
C ALA A 98 21.38 25.74 -4.44
N ALA A 99 20.94 24.49 -4.61
CA ALA A 99 20.75 23.85 -5.93
C ALA A 99 19.53 24.42 -6.68
N VAL A 100 18.42 24.66 -5.96
CA VAL A 100 17.16 25.17 -6.53
C VAL A 100 17.33 26.53 -7.21
N VAL A 101 18.19 27.40 -6.69
CA VAL A 101 18.38 28.76 -7.23
C VAL A 101 18.87 28.75 -8.68
N PRO A 102 20.06 28.21 -9.02
CA PRO A 102 20.54 28.18 -10.40
C PRO A 102 19.66 27.32 -11.32
N ASP A 103 19.06 26.25 -10.77
CA ASP A 103 18.14 25.39 -11.51
C ASP A 103 16.89 26.15 -11.97
N GLN A 104 16.12 26.66 -11.02
CA GLN A 104 14.83 27.29 -11.31
C GLN A 104 15.01 28.62 -12.05
N ALA A 105 16.04 29.42 -11.71
CA ALA A 105 16.36 30.62 -12.47
C ALA A 105 16.73 30.28 -13.93
N GLY A 106 17.55 29.25 -14.13
CA GLY A 106 17.92 28.77 -15.47
C GLY A 106 16.71 28.29 -16.25
N GLN A 107 15.88 27.42 -15.65
CA GLN A 107 14.67 26.90 -16.29
C GLN A 107 13.69 28.02 -16.67
N VAL A 108 13.43 28.97 -15.77
CA VAL A 108 12.55 30.13 -16.04
C VAL A 108 13.09 30.95 -17.22
N LEU A 109 14.39 31.26 -17.23
CA LEU A 109 15.00 31.99 -18.35
C LEU A 109 14.90 31.19 -19.66
N TRP A 110 15.10 29.87 -19.62
CA TRP A 110 15.04 29.04 -20.83
C TRP A 110 13.63 29.01 -21.44
N VAL A 111 12.60 28.86 -20.61
CA VAL A 111 11.19 28.80 -21.07
C VAL A 111 10.57 30.17 -21.33
N THR A 112 11.32 31.24 -21.10
CA THR A 112 10.94 32.63 -21.42
C THR A 112 11.87 33.18 -22.50
N ARG A 113 13.03 33.70 -22.09
CA ARG A 113 14.03 34.32 -22.98
C ARG A 113 14.58 33.36 -24.02
N GLY A 114 14.78 32.08 -23.68
CA GLY A 114 15.25 31.08 -24.66
C GLY A 114 14.25 30.90 -25.81
N ILE A 115 12.96 30.90 -25.52
CA ILE A 115 11.91 30.84 -26.53
C ILE A 115 11.91 32.10 -27.41
N GLU A 116 12.05 33.29 -26.83
CA GLU A 116 12.13 34.54 -27.59
C GLU A 116 13.32 34.53 -28.58
N LEU A 117 14.49 34.08 -28.11
CA LEU A 117 15.70 33.96 -28.94
C LEU A 117 15.53 32.90 -30.05
N ALA A 118 14.85 31.79 -29.76
CA ALA A 118 14.54 30.79 -30.78
C ALA A 118 13.61 31.36 -31.85
N GLN A 119 12.61 32.16 -31.47
CA GLN A 119 11.65 32.79 -32.37
C GLN A 119 12.23 33.95 -33.18
N SER A 120 13.26 34.63 -32.68
CA SER A 120 13.92 35.72 -33.42
C SER A 120 14.84 35.22 -34.54
N ALA A 121 14.98 33.90 -34.72
CA ALA A 121 15.89 33.26 -35.67
C ALA A 121 17.38 33.63 -35.48
N ASP A 122 17.75 34.18 -34.32
CA ASP A 122 19.14 34.46 -33.94
C ASP A 122 19.78 33.19 -33.36
N VAL A 123 20.18 32.28 -34.25
CA VAL A 123 20.77 30.98 -33.88
C VAL A 123 22.02 31.16 -33.01
N ALA A 124 22.89 32.10 -33.36
CA ALA A 124 24.12 32.35 -32.60
C ALA A 124 23.82 32.88 -31.20
N GLY A 125 22.90 33.84 -31.08
CA GLY A 125 22.44 34.36 -29.79
C GLY A 125 21.78 33.30 -28.92
N TYR A 126 20.94 32.43 -29.51
CA TYR A 126 20.33 31.31 -28.81
C TYR A 126 21.38 30.32 -28.28
N LEU A 127 22.36 29.91 -29.10
CA LEU A 127 23.39 28.94 -28.69
C LEU A 127 24.31 29.47 -27.59
N ALA A 128 24.66 30.76 -27.65
CA ALA A 128 25.43 31.41 -26.59
C ALA A 128 24.64 31.48 -25.27
N PHE A 129 23.36 31.82 -25.35
CA PHE A 129 22.43 31.80 -24.22
C PHE A 129 22.30 30.38 -23.63
N GLU A 130 22.02 29.39 -24.48
CA GLU A 130 21.83 28.01 -24.08
C GLU A 130 23.07 27.44 -23.39
N THR A 131 24.27 27.68 -23.91
CA THR A 131 25.52 27.22 -23.29
C THR A 131 25.61 27.68 -21.83
N ARG A 132 25.28 28.95 -21.57
CA ARG A 132 25.31 29.53 -20.22
C ARG A 132 24.21 28.97 -19.32
N ILE A 133 22.97 28.87 -19.82
CA ILE A 133 21.85 28.37 -19.05
C ILE A 133 21.98 26.88 -18.76
N PHE A 134 22.46 26.09 -19.71
CA PHE A 134 22.78 24.68 -19.54
C PHE A 134 23.83 24.49 -18.46
N GLU A 135 24.87 25.34 -18.41
CA GLU A 135 25.84 25.30 -17.32
C GLU A 135 25.20 25.54 -15.94
N TRP A 136 24.27 26.48 -15.82
CA TRP A 136 23.59 26.74 -14.55
C TRP A 136 22.76 25.54 -14.08
N ILE A 137 21.98 24.95 -14.99
CA ILE A 137 21.04 23.87 -14.66
C ILE A 137 21.78 22.53 -14.54
N ALA A 138 22.47 22.10 -15.60
CA ALA A 138 23.02 20.75 -15.67
C ALA A 138 24.30 20.60 -14.85
N VAL A 139 25.14 21.64 -14.77
CA VAL A 139 26.42 21.56 -14.05
C VAL A 139 26.25 22.04 -12.61
N TRP A 140 25.99 23.33 -12.40
CA TRP A 140 25.98 23.88 -11.05
C TRP A 140 24.85 23.32 -10.19
N ALA A 141 23.61 23.39 -10.67
CA ALA A 141 22.50 22.82 -9.93
C ALA A 141 22.59 21.30 -9.86
N GLY A 142 22.89 20.62 -10.97
CA GLY A 142 23.05 19.16 -11.00
C GLY A 142 24.07 18.64 -9.96
N VAL A 143 25.24 19.28 -9.84
CA VAL A 143 26.23 18.92 -8.81
C VAL A 143 25.69 19.22 -7.42
N LEU A 144 25.11 20.39 -7.17
CA LEU A 144 24.57 20.75 -5.85
C LEU A 144 23.44 19.81 -5.41
N TYR A 145 22.52 19.45 -6.30
CA TYR A 145 21.49 18.45 -6.04
C TYR A 145 22.10 17.08 -5.74
N THR A 146 23.15 16.69 -6.45
CA THR A 146 23.83 15.41 -6.19
C THR A 146 24.46 15.39 -4.78
N VAL A 147 25.08 16.50 -4.36
CA VAL A 147 25.61 16.64 -2.99
C VAL A 147 24.48 16.69 -1.95
N ALA A 148 23.36 17.35 -2.25
CA ALA A 148 22.17 17.31 -1.39
C ALA A 148 21.60 15.89 -1.25
N ALA A 149 21.58 15.10 -2.33
CA ALA A 149 21.12 13.71 -2.32
C ALA A 149 22.05 12.77 -1.52
N LEU A 150 23.36 13.04 -1.49
CA LEU A 150 24.27 12.41 -0.52
C LEU A 150 23.89 12.78 0.92
N GLY A 151 23.42 14.00 1.15
CA GLY A 151 22.80 14.43 2.39
C GLY A 151 21.55 13.61 2.77
N TRP A 152 20.66 13.31 1.81
CA TRP A 152 19.54 12.38 2.04
C TRP A 152 20.04 11.00 2.48
N THR A 153 21.04 10.46 1.77
CA THR A 153 21.68 9.18 2.10
C THR A 153 22.20 9.19 3.54
N TRP A 154 22.91 10.24 3.95
CA TRP A 154 23.39 10.39 5.32
C TRP A 154 22.25 10.42 6.33
N CYS A 155 21.19 11.21 6.08
CA CYS A 155 20.03 11.29 6.97
C CYS A 155 19.39 9.91 7.20
N PHE A 156 19.12 9.16 6.12
CA PHE A 156 18.44 7.87 6.20
C PHE A 156 19.33 6.75 6.76
N ALA A 157 20.63 6.77 6.44
CA ALA A 157 21.61 5.84 7.02
C ALA A 157 21.74 6.05 8.53
N ALA A 158 21.93 7.29 8.97
CA ALA A 158 22.09 7.63 10.39
C ALA A 158 20.80 7.38 11.19
N ALA A 159 19.63 7.46 10.56
CA ALA A 159 18.34 7.16 11.17
C ALA A 159 17.99 5.66 11.24
N GLY A 160 18.85 4.77 10.72
CA GLY A 160 18.62 3.32 10.70
C GLY A 160 17.54 2.88 9.70
N THR A 161 17.16 3.73 8.74
CA THR A 161 16.20 3.41 7.67
C THR A 161 16.92 3.05 6.37
N TRP A 162 17.96 2.22 6.47
CA TRP A 162 18.87 1.90 5.36
C TRP A 162 18.98 0.39 5.11
N SER A 163 19.48 -0.01 3.94
CA SER A 163 19.67 -1.42 3.59
C SER A 163 20.87 -1.64 2.68
N ARG A 164 21.33 -2.90 2.59
CA ARG A 164 22.42 -3.29 1.69
C ARG A 164 22.13 -2.97 0.22
N LEU A 165 20.87 -3.14 -0.20
CA LEU A 165 20.46 -2.80 -1.57
C LEU A 165 20.54 -1.29 -1.83
N LEU A 166 20.10 -0.46 -0.86
CA LEU A 166 20.26 0.99 -0.95
C LEU A 166 21.74 1.39 -1.01
N THR A 167 22.63 0.73 -0.25
CA THR A 167 24.08 0.93 -0.37
C THR A 167 24.57 0.61 -1.78
N GLY A 168 24.23 -0.58 -2.31
CA GLY A 168 24.67 -1.00 -3.64
C GLY A 168 24.22 -0.04 -4.75
N ILE A 169 22.96 0.39 -4.73
CA ILE A 169 22.43 1.38 -5.68
C ILE A 169 23.15 2.72 -5.52
N SER A 170 23.30 3.21 -4.29
CA SER A 170 23.93 4.51 -4.00
C SER A 170 25.39 4.59 -4.45
N LEU A 171 26.14 3.49 -4.35
CA LEU A 171 27.54 3.39 -4.77
C LEU A 171 27.73 3.60 -6.27
N VAL A 172 26.71 3.32 -7.08
CA VAL A 172 26.75 3.54 -8.54
C VAL A 172 26.04 4.84 -8.90
N LEU A 173 24.89 5.10 -8.29
CA LEU A 173 24.02 6.25 -8.58
C LEU A 173 24.72 7.59 -8.38
N TRP A 174 25.34 7.82 -7.21
CA TRP A 174 25.90 9.13 -6.90
C TRP A 174 27.16 9.45 -7.72
N PRO A 175 28.13 8.53 -7.90
CA PRO A 175 29.24 8.78 -8.82
C PRO A 175 28.79 9.02 -10.25
N LEU A 176 27.77 8.31 -10.73
CA LEU A 176 27.24 8.51 -12.08
C LEU A 176 26.64 9.91 -12.24
N PHE A 177 25.83 10.39 -11.29
CA PHE A 177 25.32 11.77 -11.32
C PHE A 177 26.43 12.82 -11.20
N LEU A 178 27.41 12.61 -10.31
CA LEU A 178 28.56 13.51 -10.20
C LEU A 178 29.35 13.58 -11.52
N TYR A 179 29.55 12.44 -12.18
CA TYR A 179 30.26 12.40 -13.46
C TYR A 179 29.42 13.02 -14.59
N ALA A 180 28.11 12.76 -14.65
CA ALA A 180 27.26 13.34 -15.68
C ALA A 180 27.12 14.87 -15.54
N ASN A 181 26.93 15.36 -14.31
CA ASN A 181 26.71 16.79 -14.03
C ASN A 181 28.03 17.58 -13.97
N GLY A 182 29.08 17.04 -13.33
CA GLY A 182 30.39 17.69 -13.21
C GLY A 182 31.31 17.45 -14.41
N GLY A 183 31.08 16.39 -15.17
CA GLY A 183 31.86 15.96 -16.33
C GLY A 183 32.18 17.06 -17.35
N PRO A 184 31.22 17.92 -17.74
CA PRO A 184 31.48 19.01 -18.69
C PRO A 184 32.58 19.99 -18.25
N LYS A 185 32.88 20.08 -16.96
CA LYS A 185 33.96 20.93 -16.41
C LYS A 185 35.29 20.20 -16.23
N LEU A 186 35.34 18.89 -16.51
CA LEU A 186 36.58 18.14 -16.47
C LEU A 186 37.54 18.54 -17.62
N PRO A 187 38.85 18.31 -17.45
CA PRO A 187 39.84 18.45 -18.51
C PRO A 187 39.46 17.63 -19.76
N ALA A 188 39.84 18.13 -20.93
CA ALA A 188 39.44 17.55 -22.22
C ALA A 188 39.74 16.04 -22.34
N ALA A 189 40.83 15.56 -21.72
CA ALA A 189 41.24 14.15 -21.75
C ALA A 189 40.24 13.18 -21.09
N ILE A 190 39.39 13.66 -20.17
CA ILE A 190 38.44 12.84 -19.40
C ILE A 190 37.00 13.38 -19.44
N ARG A 191 36.76 14.42 -20.24
CA ARG A 191 35.46 15.05 -20.40
C ARG A 191 34.53 14.07 -21.15
N PRO A 192 33.37 13.69 -20.58
CA PRO A 192 32.42 12.86 -21.29
C PRO A 192 31.84 13.59 -22.50
N SER A 193 31.52 12.82 -23.55
CA SER A 193 30.75 13.36 -24.67
C SER A 193 29.31 13.68 -24.24
N PRO A 194 28.58 14.56 -24.94
CA PRO A 194 27.18 14.86 -24.65
C PRO A 194 26.29 13.61 -24.59
N GLU A 195 26.55 12.61 -25.44
CA GLU A 195 25.80 11.35 -25.48
C GLU A 195 26.04 10.52 -24.22
N ILE A 196 27.28 10.48 -23.72
CA ILE A 196 27.62 9.81 -22.46
C ILE A 196 26.94 10.52 -21.28
N VAL A 197 26.92 11.85 -21.27
CA VAL A 197 26.21 12.63 -20.24
C VAL A 197 24.71 12.33 -20.28
N ALA A 198 24.09 12.36 -21.46
CA ALA A 198 22.66 12.10 -21.62
C ALA A 198 22.28 10.67 -21.22
N GLY A 199 23.02 9.67 -21.71
CA GLY A 199 22.80 8.26 -21.36
C GLY A 199 23.06 7.99 -19.88
N GLY A 200 24.13 8.55 -19.33
CA GLY A 200 24.46 8.47 -17.91
C GLY A 200 23.36 9.06 -17.02
N ASN A 201 22.85 10.24 -17.37
CA ASN A 201 21.72 10.86 -16.67
C ASN A 201 20.46 10.00 -16.76
N ALA A 202 20.11 9.46 -17.93
CA ALA A 202 18.94 8.60 -18.09
C ALA A 202 19.01 7.36 -17.17
N VAL A 203 20.17 6.68 -17.12
CA VAL A 203 20.39 5.55 -16.22
C VAL A 203 20.34 5.97 -14.75
N ALA A 204 20.98 7.09 -14.40
CA ALA A 204 20.98 7.61 -13.04
C ALA A 204 19.57 7.96 -12.55
N PHE A 205 18.73 8.60 -13.37
CA PHE A 205 17.34 8.89 -12.99
C PHE A 205 16.49 7.62 -12.81
N LEU A 206 16.67 6.59 -13.63
CA LEU A 206 16.00 5.29 -13.42
C LEU A 206 16.41 4.64 -12.09
N MET A 207 17.70 4.71 -11.76
CA MET A 207 18.23 4.24 -10.49
C MET A 207 17.73 5.09 -9.31
N LEU A 208 17.59 6.40 -9.48
CA LEU A 208 17.02 7.32 -8.48
C LEU A 208 15.56 6.97 -8.18
N GLN A 209 14.76 6.61 -9.20
CA GLN A 209 13.39 6.16 -8.99
C GLN A 209 13.31 4.88 -8.15
N LEU A 210 14.19 3.91 -8.43
CA LEU A 210 14.32 2.72 -7.59
C LEU A 210 14.77 3.07 -6.17
N TRP A 211 15.71 4.00 -6.04
CA TRP A 211 16.19 4.49 -4.75
C TRP A 211 15.06 5.12 -3.92
N PHE A 212 14.23 5.99 -4.54
CA PHE A 212 13.07 6.60 -3.89
C PHE A 212 12.05 5.54 -3.45
N ALA A 213 11.74 4.55 -4.29
CA ALA A 213 10.82 3.48 -3.92
C ALA A 213 11.33 2.69 -2.69
N LEU A 214 12.62 2.35 -2.67
CA LEU A 214 13.24 1.58 -1.60
C LEU A 214 13.36 2.34 -0.28
N VAL A 215 13.74 3.62 -0.32
CA VAL A 215 13.82 4.43 0.90
C VAL A 215 12.44 4.70 1.47
N THR A 216 11.45 4.99 0.60
CA THR A 216 10.06 5.19 1.00
C THR A 216 9.49 3.93 1.64
N GLU A 217 9.77 2.75 1.08
CA GLU A 217 9.41 1.46 1.69
C GLU A 217 9.98 1.32 3.12
N LYS A 218 11.24 1.72 3.37
CA LYS A 218 11.84 1.67 4.72
C LYS A 218 11.18 2.62 5.71
N ILE A 219 10.85 3.83 5.28
CA ILE A 219 10.18 4.82 6.13
C ILE A 219 8.76 4.38 6.43
N LEU A 220 8.02 3.91 5.42
CA LEU A 220 6.67 3.40 5.61
C LEU A 220 6.63 2.16 6.51
N ARG A 221 7.63 1.27 6.45
CA ARG A 221 7.74 0.14 7.41
C ARG A 221 8.01 0.60 8.83
N ARG A 222 8.77 1.69 9.01
CA ARG A 222 9.00 2.27 10.34
C ARG A 222 7.70 2.84 10.92
N SER A 223 6.88 3.51 10.11
CA SER A 223 5.61 4.09 10.58
C SER A 223 4.45 3.08 10.61
N ARG A 224 4.55 2.00 9.84
CA ARG A 224 3.57 0.91 9.71
C ARG A 224 4.27 -0.44 9.95
N PRO A 225 4.69 -0.73 11.20
CA PRO A 225 5.41 -1.95 11.52
C PRO A 225 4.54 -3.18 11.26
N ASP A 226 5.20 -4.32 11.04
CA ASP A 226 4.51 -5.60 10.93
C ASP A 226 3.80 -5.92 12.25
N ALA A 227 2.65 -6.59 12.15
CA ALA A 227 1.83 -6.99 13.29
C ALA A 227 1.65 -8.52 13.29
N ALA A 228 1.23 -9.11 14.41
CA ALA A 228 0.89 -10.54 14.42
C ALA A 228 -0.38 -10.82 13.60
N HIS A 229 -1.35 -9.90 13.65
CA HIS A 229 -2.66 -10.02 13.00
C HIS A 229 -3.02 -8.72 12.25
N GLY A 230 -4.07 -8.80 11.43
CA GLY A 230 -4.58 -7.65 10.71
C GLY A 230 -3.77 -7.27 9.46
N ARG A 231 -4.06 -6.09 8.92
CA ARG A 231 -3.57 -5.66 7.60
C ARG A 231 -2.05 -5.62 7.50
N GLN A 232 -1.34 -5.42 8.60
CA GLN A 232 0.12 -5.35 8.59
C GLN A 232 0.80 -6.71 8.83
N ALA A 233 0.05 -7.79 9.07
CA ALA A 233 0.64 -9.12 9.31
C ALA A 233 1.48 -9.64 8.14
N PRO A 234 2.62 -10.31 8.35
CA PRO A 234 3.42 -10.85 7.24
C PRO A 234 2.59 -11.72 6.29
N TRP A 235 2.81 -11.53 4.99
CA TRP A 235 2.11 -12.28 3.95
C TRP A 235 3.09 -13.20 3.23
N ARG A 236 2.71 -14.45 3.02
CA ARG A 236 3.46 -15.45 2.25
C ARG A 236 2.52 -16.26 1.38
N HIS A 237 2.82 -16.30 0.09
CA HIS A 237 2.14 -17.11 -0.90
C HIS A 237 2.55 -18.59 -0.81
N PRO A 238 1.64 -19.55 -1.03
CA PRO A 238 1.97 -20.97 -0.97
C PRO A 238 2.82 -21.48 -2.16
N GLY A 239 2.72 -20.84 -3.34
CA GLY A 239 3.49 -21.20 -4.53
C GLY A 239 4.94 -20.69 -4.49
N ARG A 240 5.92 -21.49 -4.95
CA ARG A 240 7.36 -21.17 -4.78
C ARG A 240 7.89 -20.04 -5.67
N VAL A 241 7.64 -20.11 -6.99
CA VAL A 241 8.26 -19.18 -7.97
C VAL A 241 7.44 -17.90 -8.07
N LEU A 242 6.19 -18.00 -8.52
CA LEU A 242 5.26 -16.86 -8.58
C LEU A 242 5.07 -16.22 -7.20
N GLY A 243 5.13 -17.01 -6.13
CA GLY A 243 4.95 -16.51 -4.77
C GLY A 243 5.97 -15.47 -4.36
N ARG A 244 7.25 -15.56 -4.77
CA ARG A 244 8.25 -14.54 -4.39
C ARG A 244 7.92 -13.15 -4.94
N VAL A 245 7.44 -13.09 -6.18
CA VAL A 245 7.05 -11.82 -6.82
C VAL A 245 5.80 -11.27 -6.14
N VAL A 246 4.79 -12.12 -5.92
CA VAL A 246 3.56 -11.69 -5.26
C VAL A 246 3.83 -11.31 -3.80
N ASP A 247 4.74 -11.98 -3.10
CA ASP A 247 5.16 -11.66 -1.74
C ASP A 247 5.76 -10.25 -1.67
N LEU A 248 6.61 -9.89 -2.64
CA LEU A 248 7.20 -8.55 -2.71
C LEU A 248 6.13 -7.47 -2.85
N VAL A 249 5.17 -7.66 -3.74
CA VAL A 249 4.06 -6.71 -3.96
C VAL A 249 3.14 -6.68 -2.75
N ALA A 250 2.68 -7.85 -2.28
CA ALA A 250 1.73 -7.97 -1.18
C ALA A 250 2.29 -7.40 0.12
N ASN A 251 3.59 -7.53 0.38
CA ASN A 251 4.22 -7.00 1.60
C ASN A 251 4.74 -5.56 1.45
N SER A 252 4.76 -4.98 0.25
CA SER A 252 5.26 -3.61 0.06
C SER A 252 4.30 -2.59 0.69
N ARG A 253 4.82 -1.76 1.59
CA ARG A 253 4.09 -0.59 2.11
C ARG A 253 4.03 0.53 1.07
N PHE A 254 5.06 0.66 0.24
CA PHE A 254 5.12 1.60 -0.87
C PHE A 254 4.00 1.37 -1.88
N VAL A 255 3.85 0.14 -2.40
CA VAL A 255 2.76 -0.19 -3.34
C VAL A 255 1.40 0.04 -2.70
N ARG A 256 1.23 -0.36 -1.43
CA ARG A 256 -0.02 -0.14 -0.70
C ARG A 256 -0.35 1.34 -0.53
N ALA A 257 0.63 2.20 -0.25
CA ALA A 257 0.39 3.63 -0.11
C ALA A 257 -0.24 4.26 -1.37
N PHE A 258 0.12 3.75 -2.56
CA PHE A 258 -0.55 4.14 -3.80
C PHE A 258 -1.90 3.44 -3.99
N ALA A 259 -2.01 2.16 -3.63
CA ALA A 259 -3.27 1.42 -3.71
C ALA A 259 -4.36 1.92 -2.73
N GLU A 260 -3.97 2.72 -1.72
CA GLU A 260 -4.84 3.42 -0.77
C GLU A 260 -5.44 4.73 -1.34
N LEU A 261 -4.95 5.22 -2.49
CA LEU A 261 -5.43 6.48 -3.08
C LEU A 261 -6.79 6.38 -3.78
N PRO A 262 -7.08 5.34 -4.58
CA PRO A 262 -8.38 5.20 -5.20
C PRO A 262 -9.48 5.00 -4.15
N PRO A 263 -10.71 5.48 -4.40
CA PRO A 263 -11.83 5.18 -3.52
C PRO A 263 -12.13 3.66 -3.51
N PRO A 264 -12.66 3.13 -2.39
CA PRO A 264 -13.05 1.73 -2.32
C PRO A 264 -14.15 1.41 -3.33
N LEU A 265 -14.06 0.23 -3.95
CA LEU A 265 -15.06 -0.24 -4.91
C LEU A 265 -16.12 -1.06 -4.18
N ALA A 266 -17.40 -0.70 -4.36
CA ALA A 266 -18.51 -1.51 -3.86
C ALA A 266 -18.48 -2.91 -4.47
N MET A 267 -18.58 -3.95 -3.64
CA MET A 267 -18.48 -5.36 -4.06
C MET A 267 -19.77 -6.11 -3.74
N VAL A 268 -20.12 -7.10 -4.57
CA VAL A 268 -21.30 -7.96 -4.37
C VAL A 268 -20.91 -9.41 -4.56
N SER A 269 -21.48 -10.30 -3.75
CA SER A 269 -21.34 -11.75 -3.91
C SER A 269 -22.65 -12.45 -3.55
N ASP A 270 -22.98 -13.47 -4.33
CA ASP A 270 -24.04 -14.43 -4.04
C ASP A 270 -23.38 -15.61 -3.32
N ILE A 271 -23.23 -15.52 -1.99
CA ILE A 271 -22.48 -16.50 -1.19
C ILE A 271 -23.33 -17.75 -0.95
N THR A 272 -22.71 -18.94 -1.01
CA THR A 272 -23.33 -20.20 -0.63
C THR A 272 -22.50 -20.94 0.43
N ASP A 273 -23.16 -21.84 1.15
CA ASP A 273 -22.55 -22.78 2.10
C ASP A 273 -21.67 -22.09 3.15
N VAL A 274 -22.26 -21.12 3.86
CA VAL A 274 -21.55 -20.40 4.93
C VAL A 274 -21.52 -21.26 6.18
N VAL A 275 -20.36 -21.79 6.52
CA VAL A 275 -20.15 -22.57 7.74
C VAL A 275 -19.51 -21.67 8.78
N TYR A 276 -20.23 -21.42 9.88
CA TYR A 276 -19.75 -20.70 11.05
C TYR A 276 -19.16 -21.67 12.06
N VAL A 277 -17.99 -21.33 12.58
CA VAL A 277 -17.36 -21.97 13.74
C VAL A 277 -17.08 -20.90 14.77
N ASN A 278 -17.64 -21.06 15.96
CA ASN A 278 -17.60 -20.05 17.00
C ASN A 278 -17.07 -20.67 18.30
N TYR A 279 -16.44 -19.82 19.10
CA TYR A 279 -15.87 -20.18 20.39
C TYR A 279 -16.23 -19.09 21.40
N VAL A 280 -16.65 -19.51 22.59
CA VAL A 280 -16.73 -18.63 23.76
C VAL A 280 -15.45 -18.84 24.57
N VAL A 281 -14.72 -17.77 24.82
CA VAL A 281 -13.46 -17.80 25.58
C VAL A 281 -13.41 -16.68 26.61
N ASP A 282 -12.48 -16.79 27.55
CA ASP A 282 -12.16 -15.68 28.44
C ASP A 282 -11.72 -14.44 27.62
N ALA A 283 -12.32 -13.29 27.94
CA ALA A 283 -12.13 -12.05 27.21
C ALA A 283 -10.66 -11.61 27.16
N SER A 284 -9.87 -11.88 28.20
CA SER A 284 -8.45 -11.51 28.27
C SER A 284 -7.62 -12.12 27.14
N ARG A 285 -8.04 -13.28 26.60
CA ARG A 285 -7.39 -13.92 25.44
C ARG A 285 -7.55 -13.11 24.16
N LEU A 286 -8.66 -12.40 24.00
CA LEU A 286 -8.99 -11.65 22.78
C LEU A 286 -8.70 -10.15 22.91
N GLU A 287 -8.63 -9.62 24.12
CA GLU A 287 -8.35 -8.19 24.37
C GLU A 287 -7.04 -7.72 23.72
N LEU A 288 -6.00 -8.56 23.77
CA LEU A 288 -4.69 -8.26 23.16
C LEU A 288 -4.73 -8.21 21.62
N LEU A 289 -5.81 -8.72 21.02
CA LEU A 289 -6.02 -8.75 19.58
C LEU A 289 -6.83 -7.56 19.08
N VAL A 290 -7.42 -6.77 19.99
CA VAL A 290 -8.20 -5.57 19.65
C VAL A 290 -7.26 -4.47 19.17
N PRO A 291 -7.51 -3.87 18.00
CA PRO A 291 -6.65 -2.80 17.50
C PRO A 291 -6.87 -1.49 18.30
N PRO A 292 -5.88 -0.59 18.32
CA PRO A 292 -5.97 0.65 19.08
C PRO A 292 -7.22 1.47 18.75
N GLY A 293 -7.94 1.92 19.76
CA GLY A 293 -9.13 2.78 19.60
C GLY A 293 -10.45 2.05 19.43
N LEU A 294 -10.45 0.71 19.38
CA LEU A 294 -11.65 -0.12 19.50
C LEU A 294 -11.68 -0.82 20.87
N GLU A 295 -12.86 -1.31 21.24
CA GLU A 295 -13.09 -2.09 22.45
C GLU A 295 -13.60 -3.49 22.11
N LEU A 296 -13.17 -4.50 22.87
CA LEU A 296 -13.73 -5.86 22.74
C LEU A 296 -15.18 -5.87 23.21
N GLN A 297 -16.08 -6.48 22.45
CA GLN A 297 -17.41 -6.80 22.96
C GLN A 297 -17.33 -8.01 23.89
N LYS A 298 -17.80 -7.81 25.12
CA LYS A 298 -17.81 -8.81 26.19
C LYS A 298 -19.23 -9.37 26.36
N VAL A 299 -19.32 -10.65 26.65
CA VAL A 299 -20.58 -11.41 26.79
C VAL A 299 -20.58 -12.21 28.10
N GLY A 300 -21.74 -12.78 28.44
CA GLY A 300 -21.98 -13.52 29.67
C GLY A 300 -22.03 -12.65 30.93
N ASP A 301 -22.42 -13.28 32.03
CA ASP A 301 -22.57 -12.61 33.32
C ASP A 301 -21.24 -12.01 33.80
N GLY A 302 -21.25 -10.70 34.05
CA GLY A 302 -20.06 -9.94 34.46
C GLY A 302 -19.03 -9.66 33.35
N GLY A 303 -19.35 -9.94 32.08
CA GLY A 303 -18.53 -9.52 30.94
C GLY A 303 -17.14 -10.17 30.89
N ARG A 304 -17.00 -11.39 31.43
CA ARG A 304 -15.70 -12.11 31.45
C ARG A 304 -15.43 -12.89 30.17
N LEU A 305 -16.44 -13.08 29.33
CA LEU A 305 -16.34 -13.90 28.13
C LEU A 305 -16.36 -13.03 26.88
N ALA A 306 -15.86 -13.56 25.78
CA ALA A 306 -15.93 -12.96 24.45
C ALA A 306 -16.05 -14.04 23.38
N VAL A 307 -16.57 -13.67 22.21
CA VAL A 307 -16.75 -14.59 21.09
C VAL A 307 -15.64 -14.38 20.05
N PHE A 308 -14.99 -15.49 19.70
CA PHE A 308 -14.15 -15.59 18.53
C PHE A 308 -14.88 -16.44 17.48
N THR A 309 -14.87 -15.98 16.23
CA THR A 309 -15.54 -16.66 15.12
C THR A 309 -14.60 -16.76 13.94
N PHE A 310 -14.62 -17.91 13.28
CA PHE A 310 -14.29 -17.96 11.86
C PHE A 310 -15.44 -18.54 11.06
N LEU A 311 -15.58 -18.10 9.82
CA LEU A 311 -16.51 -18.72 8.89
C LEU A 311 -15.84 -18.99 7.55
N THR A 312 -16.24 -20.08 6.91
CA THR A 312 -15.74 -20.48 5.59
C THR A 312 -16.93 -20.62 4.66
N PHE A 313 -16.82 -20.04 3.46
CA PHE A 313 -17.93 -19.96 2.53
C PHE A 313 -17.45 -19.91 1.08
N ARG A 314 -18.35 -20.23 0.15
CA ARG A 314 -18.11 -20.11 -1.29
C ARG A 314 -18.71 -18.80 -1.79
N HIS A 315 -17.88 -17.95 -2.38
CA HIS A 315 -18.35 -16.81 -3.14
C HIS A 315 -19.05 -17.25 -4.42
N GLY A 316 -20.05 -16.49 -4.87
CA GLY A 316 -20.67 -16.65 -6.18
C GLY A 316 -20.70 -15.31 -6.90
N ARG A 317 -20.17 -15.27 -8.13
CA ARG A 317 -20.11 -14.05 -8.96
C ARG A 317 -19.49 -12.86 -8.23
N PHE A 318 -18.47 -13.11 -7.40
CA PHE A 318 -17.90 -12.08 -6.54
C PHE A 318 -17.15 -11.04 -7.36
N GLY A 319 -17.53 -9.77 -7.24
CA GLY A 319 -16.86 -8.70 -7.95
C GLY A 319 -17.47 -7.32 -7.76
N PRO A 320 -16.91 -6.31 -8.44
CA PRO A 320 -17.40 -4.93 -8.39
C PRO A 320 -18.86 -4.82 -8.81
N ARG A 321 -19.65 -4.09 -8.04
CA ARG A 321 -21.08 -3.86 -8.32
C ARG A 321 -21.32 -3.27 -9.70
N LEU A 322 -20.42 -2.39 -10.16
CA LEU A 322 -20.50 -1.70 -11.44
C LEU A 322 -20.48 -2.66 -12.66
N LEU A 323 -19.96 -3.88 -12.51
CA LEU A 323 -19.94 -4.86 -13.60
C LEU A 323 -21.31 -5.52 -13.84
N GLY A 324 -22.28 -5.33 -12.94
CA GLY A 324 -23.64 -5.82 -13.11
C GLY A 324 -23.69 -7.33 -13.45
N PRO A 325 -24.37 -7.73 -14.55
CA PRO A 325 -24.43 -9.11 -15.00
C PRO A 325 -23.09 -9.72 -15.44
N LEU A 326 -22.10 -8.92 -15.84
CA LEU A 326 -20.80 -9.42 -16.31
C LEU A 326 -20.01 -10.13 -15.20
N ARG A 327 -20.36 -9.91 -13.92
CA ARG A 327 -19.79 -10.64 -12.77
C ARG A 327 -19.95 -12.15 -12.87
N ARG A 328 -20.86 -12.67 -13.70
CA ARG A 328 -21.01 -14.12 -13.95
C ARG A 328 -19.75 -14.78 -14.54
N LEU A 329 -18.84 -13.99 -15.11
CA LEU A 329 -17.56 -14.46 -15.65
C LEU A 329 -16.45 -14.49 -14.58
N LEU A 330 -16.70 -13.90 -13.41
CA LEU A 330 -15.73 -13.89 -12.31
C LEU A 330 -15.78 -15.23 -11.57
N PRO A 331 -14.63 -15.70 -11.06
CA PRO A 331 -14.57 -16.98 -10.37
C PRO A 331 -15.36 -16.95 -9.06
N SER A 332 -15.65 -18.14 -8.55
CA SER A 332 -16.35 -18.39 -7.29
C SER A 332 -15.36 -18.96 -6.25
N PRO A 333 -14.50 -18.12 -5.66
CA PRO A 333 -13.48 -18.57 -4.70
C PRO A 333 -14.09 -19.06 -3.39
N ILE A 334 -13.34 -19.87 -2.66
CA ILE A 334 -13.64 -20.22 -1.26
C ILE A 334 -12.84 -19.29 -0.35
N HIS A 335 -13.52 -18.69 0.61
CA HIS A 335 -12.99 -17.68 1.50
C HIS A 335 -13.30 -18.05 2.95
N THR A 336 -12.31 -17.92 3.82
CA THR A 336 -12.47 -17.97 5.28
C THR A 336 -12.12 -16.63 5.92
N ASN A 337 -12.97 -16.13 6.81
CA ASN A 337 -12.69 -14.92 7.59
C ASN A 337 -12.67 -15.23 9.09
N TRP A 338 -11.74 -14.61 9.82
CA TRP A 338 -11.43 -14.89 11.22
C TRP A 338 -11.46 -13.59 12.00
N ARG A 339 -12.24 -13.53 13.08
CA ARG A 339 -12.64 -12.25 13.65
C ARG A 339 -13.05 -12.31 15.11
N ILE A 340 -13.08 -11.11 15.69
CA ILE A 340 -13.61 -10.83 17.02
C ILE A 340 -14.67 -9.73 16.91
N HIS A 341 -15.57 -9.69 17.88
CA HIS A 341 -16.61 -8.67 17.97
C HIS A 341 -16.07 -7.45 18.71
N VAL A 342 -16.21 -6.27 18.10
CA VAL A 342 -15.66 -5.02 18.63
C VAL A 342 -16.67 -3.89 18.58
N ARG A 343 -16.47 -2.91 19.44
CA ARG A 343 -17.23 -1.66 19.50
C ARG A 343 -16.29 -0.49 19.24
N ASP A 344 -16.77 0.48 18.48
CA ASP A 344 -16.18 1.80 18.47
C ASP A 344 -16.79 2.63 19.63
N PRO A 345 -16.03 2.95 20.69
CA PRO A 345 -16.58 3.67 21.85
C PRO A 345 -17.01 5.10 21.52
N ARG A 346 -16.48 5.70 20.46
CA ARG A 346 -16.75 7.09 20.07
C ARG A 346 -18.10 7.22 19.39
N SER A 347 -18.43 6.28 18.50
CA SER A 347 -19.71 6.26 17.77
C SER A 347 -20.76 5.34 18.40
N GLY A 348 -20.36 4.49 19.33
CA GLY A 348 -21.20 3.45 19.92
C GLY A 348 -21.50 2.29 18.97
N LYS A 349 -20.99 2.31 17.73
CA LYS A 349 -21.32 1.29 16.72
C LYS A 349 -20.63 -0.04 17.01
N HIS A 350 -21.37 -1.12 16.78
CA HIS A 350 -20.89 -2.50 16.91
C HIS A 350 -20.53 -3.07 15.53
N GLY A 351 -19.59 -4.01 15.53
CA GLY A 351 -19.16 -4.71 14.33
C GLY A 351 -18.09 -5.74 14.65
N ILE A 352 -17.34 -6.12 13.63
CA ILE A 352 -16.28 -7.12 13.73
C ILE A 352 -14.93 -6.53 13.37
N TYR A 353 -13.86 -7.04 13.97
CA TYR A 353 -12.49 -6.81 13.51
C TYR A 353 -11.94 -8.10 12.92
N PHE A 354 -11.51 -8.06 11.66
CA PHE A 354 -10.89 -9.20 11.01
C PHE A 354 -9.44 -9.35 11.47
N LEU A 355 -9.16 -10.44 12.18
CA LEU A 355 -7.81 -10.84 12.58
C LEU A 355 -7.00 -11.35 11.40
N THR A 356 -7.64 -12.20 10.59
CA THR A 356 -7.06 -12.74 9.35
C THR A 356 -8.18 -13.17 8.40
N ASN A 357 -7.87 -13.26 7.11
CA ASN A 357 -8.74 -13.86 6.11
C ASN A 357 -7.88 -14.73 5.18
N ALA A 358 -8.46 -15.73 4.53
CA ALA A 358 -7.79 -16.42 3.44
C ALA A 358 -8.74 -16.80 2.33
N ILE A 359 -8.22 -16.82 1.10
CA ILE A 359 -8.98 -17.14 -0.10
C ILE A 359 -8.12 -18.03 -1.02
N ASP A 360 -8.76 -18.92 -1.77
CA ASP A 360 -8.09 -19.87 -2.67
C ASP A 360 -7.65 -19.25 -4.03
N ARG A 361 -7.78 -17.93 -4.19
CA ARG A 361 -7.43 -17.22 -5.43
C ARG A 361 -6.51 -16.02 -5.19
N THR A 362 -5.30 -16.11 -5.71
CA THR A 362 -4.25 -15.08 -5.59
C THR A 362 -4.69 -13.67 -6.03
N PRO A 363 -5.40 -13.47 -7.17
CA PRO A 363 -5.80 -12.12 -7.57
C PRO A 363 -6.74 -11.44 -6.58
N HIS A 364 -7.67 -12.21 -5.99
CA HIS A 364 -8.60 -11.69 -4.99
C HIS A 364 -7.86 -11.37 -3.69
N ALA A 365 -6.93 -12.25 -3.30
CA ALA A 365 -6.10 -12.02 -2.13
C ALA A 365 -5.27 -10.74 -2.25
N LEU A 366 -4.57 -10.59 -3.38
CA LEU A 366 -3.72 -9.43 -3.63
C LEU A 366 -4.55 -8.16 -3.74
N GLY A 367 -5.69 -8.19 -4.45
CA GLY A 367 -6.60 -7.05 -4.57
C GLY A 367 -7.10 -6.56 -3.20
N ALA A 368 -7.63 -7.47 -2.37
CA ALA A 368 -8.07 -7.13 -1.02
C ALA A 368 -6.91 -6.61 -0.16
N ARG A 369 -5.75 -7.28 -0.23
CA ARG A 369 -4.56 -6.93 0.55
C ARG A 369 -4.02 -5.54 0.25
N LEU A 370 -4.08 -5.11 -1.02
CA LEU A 370 -3.61 -3.80 -1.45
C LEU A 370 -4.66 -2.72 -1.24
N MET A 371 -5.91 -2.99 -1.62
CA MET A 371 -6.94 -1.98 -1.81
C MET A 371 -8.01 -1.92 -0.71
N SER A 372 -8.00 -2.82 0.27
CA SER A 372 -9.03 -2.86 1.33
C SER A 372 -8.44 -2.83 2.74
N GLU A 373 -8.80 -1.80 3.52
CA GLU A 373 -8.18 -1.57 4.83
C GLU A 373 -8.56 -2.60 5.89
N GLY A 374 -9.77 -3.14 5.82
CA GLY A 374 -10.29 -4.13 6.77
C GLY A 374 -10.03 -5.59 6.41
N MET A 375 -9.34 -5.88 5.30
CA MET A 375 -9.24 -7.24 4.77
C MET A 375 -7.78 -7.76 4.77
N PRO A 376 -7.29 -8.32 5.89
CA PRO A 376 -6.00 -8.99 5.95
C PRO A 376 -6.01 -10.35 5.22
N MET A 377 -6.07 -10.32 3.89
CA MET A 377 -6.30 -11.49 3.06
C MET A 377 -5.00 -12.25 2.70
N HIS A 378 -4.97 -13.53 3.04
CA HIS A 378 -3.94 -14.51 2.69
C HIS A 378 -4.39 -15.42 1.54
N VAL A 379 -3.47 -16.22 1.00
CA VAL A 379 -3.77 -17.21 -0.04
C VAL A 379 -3.70 -18.60 0.56
N ALA A 380 -4.80 -19.34 0.51
CA ALA A 380 -4.81 -20.76 0.81
C ALA A 380 -4.22 -21.54 -0.37
N ALA A 381 -3.45 -22.59 -0.09
CA ALA A 381 -2.97 -23.50 -1.13
C ALA A 381 -4.13 -24.29 -1.74
N LYS A 382 -5.07 -24.72 -0.89
CA LYS A 382 -6.34 -25.34 -1.26
C LYS A 382 -7.41 -24.92 -0.26
N ALA A 383 -8.64 -24.73 -0.74
CA ALA A 383 -9.79 -24.61 0.14
C ALA A 383 -10.98 -25.34 -0.47
N GLU A 384 -11.84 -25.90 0.37
CA GLU A 384 -12.95 -26.74 -0.04
C GLU A 384 -14.10 -26.71 0.97
N ILE A 385 -15.32 -26.72 0.42
CA ILE A 385 -16.55 -26.99 1.16
C ILE A 385 -17.32 -28.02 0.33
N ARG A 386 -17.53 -29.21 0.89
CA ARG A 386 -18.26 -30.31 0.26
C ARG A 386 -19.35 -30.83 1.17
N THR A 387 -20.45 -31.27 0.57
CA THR A 387 -21.48 -32.03 1.28
C THR A 387 -21.52 -33.44 0.71
N VAL A 388 -21.33 -34.44 1.57
CA VAL A 388 -21.31 -35.87 1.20
C VAL A 388 -22.09 -36.62 2.27
N ASP A 389 -23.13 -37.37 1.87
CA ASP A 389 -23.96 -38.19 2.77
C ASP A 389 -24.47 -37.45 4.01
N GLY A 390 -24.91 -36.20 3.83
CA GLY A 390 -25.40 -35.34 4.91
C GLY A 390 -24.30 -34.75 5.82
N ARG A 391 -23.02 -35.07 5.57
CA ARG A 391 -21.86 -34.47 6.22
C ARG A 391 -21.35 -33.29 5.42
N ILE A 392 -20.92 -32.24 6.10
CA ILE A 392 -20.30 -31.05 5.54
C ILE A 392 -18.82 -31.10 5.90
N LEU A 393 -17.97 -31.20 4.88
CA LEU A 393 -16.53 -31.19 4.99
C LEU A 393 -16.02 -29.78 4.65
N VAL A 394 -15.28 -29.17 5.56
CA VAL A 394 -14.62 -27.88 5.34
C VAL A 394 -13.12 -28.07 5.49
N LYS A 395 -12.37 -27.68 4.46
CA LYS A 395 -10.92 -27.74 4.47
C LYS A 395 -10.31 -26.44 3.97
N VAL A 396 -9.34 -25.91 4.71
CA VAL A 396 -8.47 -24.81 4.28
C VAL A 396 -7.04 -25.24 4.58
N ASP A 397 -6.27 -25.50 3.52
CA ASP A 397 -4.87 -25.88 3.59
C ASP A 397 -4.00 -24.67 3.23
N PRO A 398 -3.15 -24.18 4.17
CA PRO A 398 -2.26 -23.06 3.88
C PRO A 398 -1.04 -23.45 3.03
N GLY A 399 -0.74 -24.74 2.90
CA GLY A 399 0.51 -25.22 2.31
C GLY A 399 1.73 -24.60 3.00
N ALA A 400 2.64 -24.03 2.21
CA ALA A 400 3.80 -23.28 2.73
C ALA A 400 3.52 -21.78 2.98
N GLY A 401 2.27 -21.34 2.79
CA GLY A 401 1.83 -19.95 2.93
C GLY A 401 1.54 -19.54 4.38
N THR A 402 0.80 -18.45 4.53
CA THR A 402 0.44 -17.83 5.83
C THR A 402 -1.06 -17.81 6.09
N ALA A 403 -1.87 -18.49 5.25
CA ALA A 403 -3.29 -18.66 5.53
C ALA A 403 -3.49 -19.46 6.85
N PRO A 404 -4.61 -19.27 7.56
CA PRO A 404 -5.00 -20.16 8.64
C PRO A 404 -5.43 -21.52 8.08
N ASP A 405 -5.22 -22.58 8.87
CA ASP A 405 -5.68 -23.94 8.55
C ASP A 405 -7.07 -24.23 9.15
N VAL A 406 -7.86 -25.03 8.45
CA VAL A 406 -9.15 -25.58 8.93
C VAL A 406 -9.31 -27.00 8.41
N ASP A 407 -9.70 -27.92 9.27
CA ASP A 407 -10.25 -29.22 8.89
C ASP A 407 -11.45 -29.52 9.81
N ALA A 408 -12.65 -29.56 9.22
CA ALA A 408 -13.89 -29.77 9.95
C ALA A 408 -14.80 -30.77 9.22
N GLU A 409 -15.41 -31.64 10.01
CA GLU A 409 -16.42 -32.59 9.57
C GLU A 409 -17.66 -32.42 10.44
N LEU A 410 -18.72 -31.90 9.82
CA LEU A 410 -19.93 -31.44 10.51
C LEU A 410 -21.16 -32.13 9.93
N ARG A 411 -22.25 -32.18 10.68
CA ARG A 411 -23.57 -32.60 10.21
C ARG A 411 -24.66 -31.74 10.83
N ALA A 412 -25.78 -31.61 10.12
CA ALA A 412 -26.95 -30.93 10.66
C ALA A 412 -27.47 -31.63 11.92
N CYS A 413 -27.87 -30.85 12.91
CA CYS A 413 -28.49 -31.34 14.12
C CYS A 413 -29.65 -30.43 14.57
N PRO A 414 -30.56 -30.93 15.43
CA PRO A 414 -31.54 -30.07 16.09
C PRO A 414 -30.84 -28.97 16.90
N ALA A 415 -31.51 -27.83 17.07
CA ALA A 415 -30.98 -26.75 17.91
C ALA A 415 -30.69 -27.25 19.32
N PRO A 416 -29.44 -27.16 19.80
CA PRO A 416 -29.08 -27.70 21.10
C PRO A 416 -29.72 -26.87 22.21
N ALA A 417 -30.24 -27.53 23.25
CA ALA A 417 -30.75 -26.85 24.43
C ALA A 417 -29.62 -26.22 25.27
N THR A 418 -28.45 -26.86 25.27
CA THR A 418 -27.23 -26.43 25.96
C THR A 418 -25.99 -26.71 25.12
N GLY A 419 -24.90 -25.98 25.32
CA GLY A 419 -23.62 -26.22 24.66
C GLY A 419 -22.55 -25.23 25.12
N PRO A 420 -21.39 -25.17 24.44
CA PRO A 420 -20.30 -24.27 24.82
C PRO A 420 -20.70 -22.79 24.90
N TRP A 421 -21.71 -22.38 24.11
CA TRP A 421 -22.28 -21.04 24.11
C TRP A 421 -23.12 -20.70 25.36
N SER A 422 -23.62 -21.69 26.10
CA SER A 422 -24.59 -21.49 27.19
C SER A 422 -24.03 -20.74 28.39
N SER A 423 -22.70 -20.64 28.50
CA SER A 423 -22.04 -19.80 29.50
C SER A 423 -22.18 -18.30 29.23
N ALA A 424 -22.53 -17.91 28.00
CA ALA A 424 -22.58 -16.51 27.57
C ALA A 424 -23.98 -16.02 27.15
N PHE A 425 -24.89 -16.95 26.82
CA PHE A 425 -26.21 -16.62 26.27
C PHE A 425 -27.29 -17.52 26.87
N GLY A 426 -28.48 -16.99 27.08
CA GLY A 426 -29.62 -17.71 27.66
C GLY A 426 -30.31 -18.67 26.68
N SER A 427 -30.09 -18.52 25.38
CA SER A 427 -30.61 -19.45 24.36
C SER A 427 -29.79 -19.48 23.07
N TRP A 428 -29.96 -20.53 22.27
CA TRP A 428 -29.38 -20.63 20.94
C TRP A 428 -29.78 -19.45 20.03
N LYS A 429 -31.05 -19.03 20.10
CA LYS A 429 -31.58 -17.90 19.32
C LYS A 429 -30.92 -16.58 19.71
N GLU A 430 -30.70 -16.36 21.01
CA GLU A 430 -30.00 -15.18 21.53
C GLU A 430 -28.54 -15.15 21.06
N MET A 431 -27.84 -16.28 21.14
CA MET A 431 -26.49 -16.42 20.61
C MET A 431 -26.42 -16.05 19.12
N LEU A 432 -27.34 -16.58 18.31
CA LEU A 432 -27.40 -16.25 16.89
C LEU A 432 -27.67 -14.76 16.66
N GLY A 433 -28.55 -14.15 17.46
CA GLY A 433 -28.82 -12.71 17.45
C GLY A 433 -27.58 -11.85 17.73
N TYR A 434 -26.57 -12.39 18.41
CA TYR A 434 -25.28 -11.74 18.64
C TYR A 434 -24.25 -12.03 17.53
N VAL A 435 -24.13 -13.29 17.10
CA VAL A 435 -23.08 -13.74 16.17
C VAL A 435 -23.39 -13.40 14.70
N VAL A 436 -24.66 -13.47 14.31
CA VAL A 436 -25.08 -13.35 12.90
C VAL A 436 -25.02 -11.90 12.38
N PRO A 437 -25.47 -10.86 13.11
CA PRO A 437 -25.38 -9.49 12.62
C PRO A 437 -23.93 -9.04 12.40
N GLN A 438 -23.57 -8.69 11.16
CA GLN A 438 -22.19 -8.39 10.76
C GLN A 438 -22.17 -7.25 9.75
N ASP A 439 -22.89 -6.18 10.07
CA ASP A 439 -23.10 -5.10 9.11
C ASP A 439 -21.85 -4.22 8.94
N ARG A 440 -20.80 -4.45 9.74
CA ARG A 440 -19.61 -3.58 9.80
C ARG A 440 -18.33 -4.34 10.06
N GLY A 441 -17.34 -4.14 9.20
CA GLY A 441 -15.94 -4.47 9.47
C GLY A 441 -15.19 -3.23 9.94
N PHE A 442 -14.57 -3.29 11.11
CA PHE A 442 -13.68 -2.23 11.60
C PHE A 442 -12.22 -2.54 11.31
N SER A 443 -11.43 -1.49 11.12
CA SER A 443 -9.97 -1.50 11.08
C SER A 443 -9.44 -0.18 11.60
N THR A 444 -8.16 -0.12 11.94
CA THR A 444 -7.57 1.11 12.49
C THR A 444 -6.34 1.49 11.69
N GLN A 445 -6.19 2.79 11.44
CA GLN A 445 -5.03 3.35 10.75
C GLN A 445 -4.41 4.43 11.63
N PRO A 446 -3.62 4.06 12.67
CA PRO A 446 -2.99 5.04 13.57
C PRO A 446 -2.12 6.07 12.86
N TRP A 447 -1.52 5.71 11.72
CA TRP A 447 -0.73 6.61 10.89
C TRP A 447 -1.57 7.60 10.08
N HIS A 448 -2.88 7.41 9.97
CA HIS A 448 -3.81 8.44 9.50
C HIS A 448 -4.55 9.10 10.67
N GLY A 449 -4.59 8.46 11.84
CA GLY A 449 -5.33 8.94 13.00
C GLY A 449 -6.83 8.72 12.82
N ARG A 450 -7.21 7.62 12.15
CA ARG A 450 -8.59 7.27 11.85
C ARG A 450 -8.88 5.79 12.13
N VAL A 451 -10.15 5.50 12.38
CA VAL A 451 -10.76 4.17 12.27
C VAL A 451 -11.45 4.09 10.92
N THR A 452 -11.28 2.95 10.26
CA THR A 452 -11.97 2.63 9.01
C THR A 452 -13.10 1.69 9.30
N ARG A 453 -14.29 2.01 8.80
CA ARG A 453 -15.50 1.22 8.91
C ARG A 453 -15.96 0.79 7.52
N GLN A 454 -15.99 -0.51 7.29
CA GLN A 454 -16.49 -1.12 6.07
C GLN A 454 -17.97 -1.44 6.27
N GLU A 455 -18.86 -0.75 5.56
CA GLU A 455 -20.29 -1.03 5.63
C GLU A 455 -20.62 -2.25 4.77
N ILE A 456 -21.15 -3.28 5.43
CA ILE A 456 -21.48 -4.59 4.90
C ILE A 456 -22.97 -4.82 5.08
N ARG A 457 -23.62 -5.48 4.13
CA ARG A 457 -24.99 -5.97 4.27
C ARG A 457 -25.04 -7.45 3.94
N LEU A 458 -25.63 -8.22 4.85
CA LEU A 458 -25.85 -9.65 4.69
C LEU A 458 -27.34 -10.03 4.81
N ASP A 459 -28.09 -9.29 5.64
CA ASP A 459 -29.52 -9.48 5.90
C ASP A 459 -29.90 -10.95 6.20
N ILE A 460 -29.09 -11.65 7.00
CA ILE A 460 -29.29 -13.06 7.32
C ILE A 460 -30.36 -13.20 8.41
N PRO A 461 -31.51 -13.84 8.13
CA PRO A 461 -32.48 -14.15 9.17
C PRO A 461 -31.95 -15.28 10.07
N VAL A 462 -32.16 -15.16 11.38
CA VAL A 462 -31.70 -16.15 12.37
C VAL A 462 -32.30 -17.53 12.11
N GLU A 463 -33.50 -17.59 11.54
CA GLU A 463 -34.20 -18.81 11.18
C GLU A 463 -33.54 -19.57 10.01
N ALA A 464 -32.67 -18.92 9.23
CA ALA A 464 -31.88 -19.57 8.18
C ALA A 464 -30.59 -20.22 8.69
N CYS A 465 -30.30 -20.12 9.99
CA CYS A 465 -29.13 -20.73 10.62
C CYS A 465 -29.43 -22.17 11.05
N GLU A 466 -28.92 -23.13 10.29
CA GLU A 466 -29.01 -24.56 10.57
C GLU A 466 -27.91 -24.97 11.57
N PRO A 467 -28.23 -25.47 12.78
CA PRO A 467 -27.24 -25.92 13.75
C PRO A 467 -26.42 -27.09 13.21
N LEU A 468 -25.13 -27.10 13.51
CA LEU A 468 -24.20 -28.16 13.13
C LEU A 468 -23.46 -28.71 14.34
N GLU A 469 -23.23 -30.02 14.34
CA GLU A 469 -22.36 -30.72 15.29
C GLU A 469 -21.28 -31.52 14.56
N GLY A 470 -20.16 -31.79 15.23
CA GLY A 470 -19.08 -32.60 14.67
C GLY A 470 -17.72 -32.18 15.19
N THR A 471 -16.67 -32.49 14.42
CA THR A 471 -15.28 -32.21 14.79
C THR A 471 -14.76 -31.00 14.02
N VAL A 472 -14.00 -30.16 14.72
CA VAL A 472 -13.26 -29.05 14.12
C VAL A 472 -11.85 -29.06 14.64
N THR A 473 -10.88 -29.05 13.73
CA THR A 473 -9.46 -28.97 14.05
C THR A 473 -8.83 -27.81 13.28
N SER A 474 -8.05 -27.01 13.99
CA SER A 474 -7.31 -25.89 13.41
C SER A 474 -6.21 -25.47 14.37
N ARG A 475 -4.96 -25.47 13.89
CA ARG A 475 -3.82 -24.95 14.69
C ARG A 475 -3.94 -23.44 14.86
N ALA A 476 -4.38 -22.74 13.82
CA ALA A 476 -4.62 -21.30 13.88
C ALA A 476 -5.69 -20.92 14.94
N ALA A 477 -6.81 -21.66 15.02
CA ALA A 477 -7.82 -21.43 16.06
C ALA A 477 -7.27 -21.76 17.44
N ALA A 478 -6.67 -22.94 17.62
CA ALA A 478 -6.13 -23.36 18.91
C ALA A 478 -5.11 -22.37 19.49
N ALA A 479 -4.31 -21.71 18.64
CA ALA A 479 -3.38 -20.66 19.07
C ALA A 479 -4.07 -19.42 19.66
N ILE A 480 -5.33 -19.15 19.28
CA ILE A 480 -6.13 -18.02 19.77
C ILE A 480 -6.99 -18.48 20.97
N VAL A 481 -7.78 -19.54 20.79
CA VAL A 481 -8.82 -19.94 21.74
C VAL A 481 -8.38 -21.01 22.73
N GLY A 482 -7.20 -21.60 22.56
CA GLY A 482 -6.73 -22.72 23.38
C GLY A 482 -7.59 -23.97 23.16
N ASN A 483 -8.07 -24.55 24.26
CA ASN A 483 -8.87 -25.79 24.26
C ASN A 483 -10.39 -25.53 24.26
N ALA A 484 -10.84 -24.32 23.91
CA ALA A 484 -12.26 -24.01 23.88
C ALA A 484 -12.99 -24.87 22.85
N GLU A 485 -14.16 -25.39 23.25
CA GLU A 485 -14.98 -26.23 22.39
C GLU A 485 -15.77 -25.37 21.37
N PRO A 486 -15.78 -25.73 20.08
CA PRO A 486 -16.51 -25.00 19.06
C PRO A 486 -18.02 -25.27 19.13
N PHE A 487 -18.81 -24.32 18.64
CA PHE A 487 -20.20 -24.54 18.25
C PHE A 487 -20.45 -23.95 16.86
N CYS A 488 -21.21 -24.68 16.05
CA CYS A 488 -21.24 -24.47 14.61
C CYS A 488 -22.67 -24.31 14.11
N PHE A 489 -22.82 -23.56 13.01
CA PHE A 489 -24.06 -23.50 12.25
C PHE A 489 -23.77 -23.18 10.78
N ARG A 490 -24.73 -23.47 9.91
CA ARG A 490 -24.67 -23.18 8.49
C ARG A 490 -25.72 -22.17 8.09
N VAL A 491 -25.38 -21.33 7.12
CA VAL A 491 -26.35 -20.56 6.34
C VAL A 491 -26.21 -20.97 4.88
N ALA A 492 -27.28 -21.48 4.28
CA ALA A 492 -27.22 -22.06 2.94
C ALA A 492 -26.85 -21.04 1.85
N SER A 493 -27.40 -19.83 1.95
CA SER A 493 -27.18 -18.76 0.98
C SER A 493 -27.25 -17.39 1.65
N VAL A 494 -26.37 -16.48 1.23
CA VAL A 494 -26.30 -15.11 1.74
C VAL A 494 -26.00 -14.15 0.59
N ARG A 495 -26.73 -13.04 0.51
CA ARG A 495 -26.40 -11.97 -0.43
C ARG A 495 -25.48 -10.98 0.26
N PHE A 496 -24.19 -11.05 -0.05
CA PHE A 496 -23.20 -10.12 0.46
C PHE A 496 -23.13 -8.85 -0.38
N ARG A 497 -23.11 -7.71 0.29
CA ARG A 497 -22.83 -6.41 -0.29
C ARG A 497 -21.88 -5.63 0.59
N PHE A 498 -20.76 -5.21 0.00
CA PHE A 498 -19.89 -4.19 0.57
C PHE A 498 -20.21 -2.85 -0.11
N ASP A 499 -20.60 -1.86 0.69
CA ASP A 499 -21.10 -0.58 0.20
C ASP A 499 -20.02 0.49 0.08
N SER A 500 -19.31 0.73 1.17
CA SER A 500 -18.38 1.84 1.31
C SER A 500 -17.36 1.57 2.42
N GLU A 501 -16.24 2.29 2.38
CA GLU A 501 -15.44 2.56 3.58
C GLU A 501 -15.74 3.97 4.08
N GLU A 502 -16.04 4.08 5.36
CA GLU A 502 -16.24 5.33 6.07
C GLU A 502 -15.11 5.50 7.10
N TYR A 503 -14.78 6.76 7.40
CA TYR A 503 -13.63 7.08 8.25
C TYR A 503 -14.06 7.91 9.44
N ASP A 504 -13.82 7.39 10.64
CA ASP A 504 -14.05 8.10 11.90
C ASP A 504 -12.70 8.51 12.52
N PRO A 505 -12.60 9.65 13.23
CA PRO A 505 -11.38 10.02 13.96
C PRO A 505 -11.00 8.95 14.99
N LEU A 506 -9.70 8.62 15.10
CA LEU A 506 -9.19 7.65 16.09
C LEU A 506 -9.17 8.20 17.52
N ARG A 507 -9.18 9.53 17.67
CA ARG A 507 -9.17 10.25 18.94
C ARG A 507 -10.26 11.29 18.95
#